data_AF-A0A254RI92-F1
#
_entry.id   AF-A0A254RI92-F1
#
_cell.length_a   1.000
_cell.length_b   1.000
_cell.length_c   1.000
_cell.angle_alpha   90.00
_cell.angle_beta   90.00
_cell.angle_gamma   90.00
#
_symmetry.space_group_name_H-M   'P 1'
#
loop_
_entity.id
_entity.type
_entity.pdbx_description
1 polymer ?
#
loop_
_entity_poly.entity_id
_entity_poly.type
_entity_poly.pdbx_seq_one_letter_code
_entity_poly.pdbx_strand_id
1 'polypeptide(L)'
;MIPARTRSLRDIDPETARGLIANSLSDESVDESWVHATAIQMKKGRFDTYGVCLELDSRGHLISGLHYLHAIVESNSTVKIWVAENREP
;
A
#
# COMPACT_ATOMS: atom_id res chain seq x y z
N MET A 1 24.67 -11.64 -4.12
CA MET A 1 23.64 -12.09 -3.16
C MET A 1 22.33 -11.44 -3.57
N ILE A 2 21.27 -12.21 -3.76
CA ILE A 2 19.94 -11.64 -4.03
C ILE A 2 19.42 -11.15 -2.67
N PRO A 3 19.12 -9.84 -2.48
CA PRO A 3 18.59 -9.38 -1.22
C PRO A 3 17.27 -10.09 -0.92
N ALA A 4 17.15 -10.63 0.30
CA ALA A 4 15.94 -11.30 0.73
C ALA A 4 14.79 -10.28 0.79
N ARG A 5 13.86 -10.33 -0.16
CA ARG A 5 12.58 -9.61 -0.09
C ARG A 5 11.79 -10.17 1.08
N THR A 6 11.72 -9.41 2.17
CA THR A 6 10.88 -9.79 3.31
C THR A 6 9.48 -9.31 3.01
N ARG A 7 8.53 -10.24 2.89
CA ARG A 7 7.10 -9.93 2.78
C ARG A 7 6.46 -10.17 4.12
N SER A 8 5.75 -9.18 4.63
CA SER A 8 5.03 -9.28 5.90
C SER A 8 3.64 -8.68 5.76
N LEU A 9 2.65 -9.37 6.30
CA LEU A 9 1.28 -8.87 6.35
C LEU A 9 1.19 -7.83 7.47
N ARG A 10 0.78 -6.61 7.14
CA ARG A 10 0.66 -5.50 8.09
C ARG A 10 -0.74 -4.90 8.02
N ASP A 11 -1.26 -4.53 9.19
CA ASP A 11 -2.42 -3.65 9.30
C ASP A 11 -1.97 -2.22 8.97
N ILE A 12 -2.60 -1.62 7.95
CA ILE A 12 -2.34 -0.24 7.53
C ILE A 12 -3.62 0.56 7.74
N ASP A 13 -3.56 1.49 8.68
CA ASP A 13 -4.62 2.45 8.96
C ASP A 13 -4.50 3.70 8.05
N PRO A 14 -5.54 4.57 8.00
CA PRO A 14 -5.51 5.77 7.17
C PRO A 14 -4.40 6.78 7.50
N GLU A 15 -3.96 6.89 8.76
CA GLU A 15 -2.87 7.80 9.14
C GLU A 15 -1.53 7.27 8.64
N THR A 16 -1.27 5.97 8.83
CA THR A 16 -0.10 5.29 8.28
C THR A 16 -0.08 5.41 6.75
N ALA A 17 -1.22 5.22 6.09
CA ALA A 17 -1.33 5.36 4.63
C ALA A 17 -0.99 6.78 4.15
N ARG A 18 -1.50 7.82 4.82
CA ARG A 18 -1.12 9.22 4.50
C ARG A 18 0.37 9.46 4.66
N GLY A 19 0.97 8.93 5.73
CA GLY A 19 2.42 9.03 5.95
C GLY A 19 3.23 8.35 4.85
N LEU A 20 2.79 7.21 4.35
CA LEU A 20 3.45 6.51 3.23
C LEU A 20 3.26 7.21 1.89
N ILE A 21 2.08 7.80 1.62
CA ILE A 21 1.83 8.62 0.44
C ILE A 21 2.75 9.86 0.45
N ALA A 22 2.87 10.53 1.59
CA ALA A 22 3.73 11.72 1.73
C ALA A 22 5.22 11.40 1.54
N ASN A 23 5.64 10.17 1.84
CA ASN A 23 7.01 9.67 1.63
C ASN A 23 7.17 8.87 0.33
N SER A 24 6.19 8.94 -0.57
CA SER A 24 6.26 8.30 -1.88
C SER A 24 7.22 9.05 -2.79
N LEU A 25 8.08 8.31 -3.49
CA LEU A 25 8.92 8.84 -4.57
C LEU A 25 8.33 8.53 -5.95
N SER A 26 7.18 7.85 -6.01
CA SER A 26 6.55 7.45 -7.26
C SER A 26 5.85 8.63 -7.94
N ASP A 27 6.17 8.83 -9.22
CA ASP A 27 5.48 9.74 -10.16
C ASP A 27 4.24 9.08 -10.78
N GLU A 28 3.69 8.05 -10.12
CA GLU A 28 2.61 7.24 -10.66
C GLU A 28 1.30 8.01 -10.63
N SER A 29 0.69 8.21 -11.80
CA SER A 29 -0.64 8.80 -11.89
C SER A 29 -1.66 7.87 -11.24
N VAL A 30 -2.33 8.39 -10.21
CA VAL A 30 -3.39 7.68 -9.50
C VAL A 30 -4.66 7.66 -10.36
N ASP A 31 -5.22 6.48 -10.58
CA ASP A 31 -6.53 6.31 -11.23
C ASP A 31 -7.60 6.39 -10.14
N GLU A 32 -8.29 7.53 -10.08
CA GLU A 32 -9.30 7.78 -9.05
C GLU A 32 -10.49 6.81 -9.13
N SER A 33 -10.83 6.30 -10.32
CA SER A 33 -11.92 5.33 -10.45
C SER A 33 -11.55 3.99 -9.81
N TRP A 34 -10.31 3.56 -10.00
CA TRP A 34 -9.80 2.36 -9.36
C TRP A 34 -9.65 2.52 -7.84
N VAL A 35 -9.17 3.68 -7.38
CA VAL A 35 -9.11 4.02 -5.95
C VAL A 35 -10.50 3.94 -5.33
N HIS A 36 -11.50 4.59 -5.93
CA HIS A 36 -12.85 4.64 -5.41
C HIS A 36 -13.50 3.25 -5.35
N ALA A 37 -13.37 2.46 -6.43
CA ALA A 37 -13.89 1.10 -6.47
C ALA A 37 -13.25 0.22 -5.38
N THR A 38 -11.94 0.36 -5.17
CA THR A 38 -11.19 -0.37 -4.15
C THR A 38 -11.58 0.07 -2.74
N ALA A 39 -11.73 1.38 -2.51
CA ALA A 39 -12.15 1.94 -1.24
C ALA A 39 -13.54 1.43 -0.82
N ILE A 40 -14.48 1.30 -1.77
CA ILE A 40 -15.78 0.69 -1.54
C ILE A 40 -15.65 -0.77 -1.08
N GLN A 41 -14.75 -1.56 -1.67
CA GLN A 41 -14.52 -2.95 -1.26
C GLN A 41 -13.91 -3.02 0.14
N MET A 42 -12.92 -2.17 0.44
CA MET A 42 -12.30 -2.06 1.77
C MET A 42 -13.33 -1.72 2.84
N LYS A 43 -14.16 -0.70 2.61
CA LYS A 43 -15.23 -0.28 3.54
C LYS A 43 -16.27 -1.36 3.79
N LYS A 44 -16.52 -2.23 2.79
CA LYS A 44 -17.43 -3.39 2.91
C LYS A 44 -16.78 -4.62 3.54
N GLY A 45 -15.49 -4.57 3.90
CA GLY A 45 -14.73 -5.72 4.40
C GLY A 45 -14.53 -6.83 3.37
N ARG A 46 -14.61 -6.50 2.07
CA ARG A 46 -14.47 -7.45 0.94
C ARG A 46 -13.16 -7.30 0.19
N PHE A 47 -12.26 -6.47 0.72
CA PHE A 47 -10.96 -6.29 0.11
C PHE A 47 -10.14 -7.57 0.27
N ASP A 48 -9.81 -8.18 -0.86
CA ASP A 48 -9.03 -9.40 -0.90
C ASP A 48 -7.54 -9.04 -0.92
N THR A 49 -6.80 -9.57 0.06
CA THR A 49 -5.38 -9.28 0.25
C THR A 49 -4.51 -10.20 -0.62
N TYR A 50 -5.10 -11.13 -1.35
CA TYR A 50 -4.42 -12.18 -2.10
C TYR A 50 -3.98 -11.63 -3.46
N GLY A 51 -2.73 -11.18 -3.52
CA GLY A 51 -2.12 -10.59 -4.73
C GLY A 51 -1.88 -9.09 -4.64
N VAL A 52 -2.32 -8.45 -3.57
CA VAL A 52 -1.99 -7.05 -3.29
C VAL A 52 -0.72 -6.97 -2.44
N CYS A 53 0.27 -6.22 -2.90
CA CYS A 53 1.51 -5.96 -2.19
C CYS A 53 1.89 -4.48 -2.30
N LEU A 54 2.16 -3.84 -1.16
CA LEU A 54 2.90 -2.58 -1.08
C LEU A 54 4.39 -2.89 -1.19
N GLU A 55 5.13 -2.11 -1.96
CA GLU A 55 6.57 -2.24 -2.06
C GLU A 55 7.23 -0.99 -1.49
N LEU A 56 8.13 -1.19 -0.52
CA LEU A 56 8.94 -0.15 0.09
C LEU A 56 10.43 -0.35 -0.25
N ASP A 57 11.15 0.75 -0.39
CA ASP A 57 12.61 0.73 -0.52
C ASP A 57 13.30 0.48 0.84
N SER A 58 14.63 0.44 0.84
CA SER A 58 15.46 0.22 2.03
C SER A 58 15.34 1.34 3.07
N ARG A 59 14.85 2.51 2.66
CA ARG A 59 14.65 3.72 3.46
C ARG A 59 13.20 3.91 3.88
N GLY A 60 12.29 3.01 3.47
CA GLY A 60 10.87 3.06 3.78
C GLY A 60 10.05 3.94 2.83
N HIS A 61 10.61 4.40 1.70
CA HIS A 61 9.84 5.11 0.68
C HIS A 61 8.97 4.14 -0.10
N LEU A 62 7.77 4.60 -0.45
CA LEU A 62 6.87 3.84 -1.30
C LEU A 62 7.41 3.77 -2.72
N ILE A 63 7.54 2.55 -3.23
CA ILE A 63 7.90 2.25 -4.63
C ILE A 63 6.63 1.90 -5.43
N SER A 64 5.74 1.07 -4.85
CA SER A 64 4.53 0.61 -5.52
C SER A 64 3.38 0.39 -4.55
N GLY A 65 2.16 0.52 -5.08
CA GLY A 65 0.90 0.34 -4.34
C GLY A 65 0.25 1.66 -3.90
N LEU A 66 0.53 2.75 -4.60
CA LEU A 66 0.01 4.09 -4.28
C LEU A 66 -1.51 4.12 -4.24
N HIS A 67 -2.20 3.55 -5.23
CA HIS A 67 -3.67 3.52 -5.24
C HIS A 67 -4.27 2.76 -4.06
N TYR A 68 -3.61 1.71 -3.55
CA TYR A 68 -4.10 1.00 -2.36
C TYR A 68 -4.05 1.91 -1.14
N LEU A 69 -2.98 2.70 -0.99
CA LEU A 69 -2.89 3.66 0.10
C LEU A 69 -3.96 4.75 -0.04
N HIS A 70 -4.16 5.29 -1.25
CA HIS A 70 -5.26 6.24 -1.50
C HIS A 70 -6.62 5.63 -1.17
N ALA A 71 -6.85 4.35 -1.52
CA ALA A 71 -8.10 3.65 -1.22
C ALA A 71 -8.30 3.40 0.28
N ILE A 72 -7.22 3.13 1.03
CA ILE A 72 -7.25 3.03 2.50
C ILE A 72 -7.64 4.37 3.13
N VAL A 73 -7.04 5.47 2.65
CA VAL A 73 -7.37 6.82 3.11
C VAL A 73 -8.82 7.18 2.80
N GLU A 74 -9.28 6.90 1.58
CA GLU A 74 -10.65 7.20 1.16
C GLU A 74 -11.70 6.34 1.86
N SER A 75 -11.43 5.05 2.04
CA SER A 75 -12.33 4.13 2.75
C SER A 75 -12.37 4.38 4.26
N ASN A 76 -11.40 5.13 4.79
CA ASN A 76 -11.19 5.39 6.21
C ASN A 76 -11.25 4.10 7.06
N SER A 77 -10.65 3.03 6.53
CA SER A 77 -10.71 1.68 7.10
C SER A 77 -9.28 1.14 7.26
N THR A 78 -9.03 0.42 8.36
CA THR A 78 -7.76 -0.30 8.53
C THR A 78 -7.80 -1.60 7.75
N VAL A 79 -6.77 -1.86 6.94
CA VAL A 79 -6.74 -3.02 6.04
C VAL A 79 -5.45 -3.79 6.22
N LYS A 80 -5.53 -5.12 6.23
CA LYS A 80 -4.35 -5.98 6.16
C LYS A 80 -3.85 -6.02 4.73
N ILE A 81 -2.56 -5.79 4.52
CA ILE A 81 -1.95 -5.80 3.19
C ILE A 81 -0.54 -6.35 3.29
N TRP A 82 -0.06 -7.03 2.24
CA TRP A 82 1.32 -7.47 2.19
C TRP A 82 2.22 -6.26 1.96
N VAL A 83 3.28 -6.16 2.75
CA VAL A 83 4.33 -5.16 2.57
C VAL A 83 5.62 -5.90 2.26
N ALA A 84 6.22 -5.57 1.13
CA ALA A 84 7.53 -6.06 0.72
C ALA A 84 8.56 -4.95 0.95
N GLU A 85 9.55 -5.22 1.79
CA GLU A 85 10.66 -4.31 2.03
C GLU A 85 11.88 -4.79 1.22
N ASN A 86 12.30 -3.98 0.24
CA ASN A 86 13.53 -4.24 -0.50
C ASN A 86 14.70 -3.70 0.32
N ARG A 87 15.46 -4.61 0.95
CA ARG A 87 16.78 -4.24 1.49
C ARG A 87 17.76 -4.10 0.33
N GLU A 88 18.40 -2.94 0.21
CA GLU A 88 19.58 -2.82 -0.64
C GLU A 88 20.68 -3.76 -0.07
N PRO A 89 21.50 -4.39 -0.94
CA PRO A 89 22.54 -5.33 -0.52
C PRO A 89 23.67 -4.68 0.28
#